data_AF-A0A914K450-F1
#
_entry.id   AF-A0A914K450-F1
#
_cell.length_a   1.000
_cell.length_b   1.000
_cell.length_c   1.000
_cell.angle_alpha   90.00
_cell.angle_beta   90.00
_cell.angle_gamma   90.00
#
_symmetry.space_group_name_H-M   'P 1'
#
loop_
_entity.id
_entity.type
_entity.pdbx_description
1 polymer ?
#
loop_
_entity_poly.entity_id
_entity_poly.type
_entity_poly.pdbx_seq_one_letter_code
_entity_poly.pdbx_strand_id
1 'polypeptide(L)'
;MIKVVRSYRTSRPVVNHFVLLGVGLFVLTLFIFYAPRNQSPKPLRSSRVNLNKDHGNIQTIQTGNDVNQLKQQIQNLTLELMEERELVEELKETIAELEEKKSENGFVGAFSDLLSKKLGIGKNLEDENSNVCSAKKFYSSKSDIQMLKAYEQIPFDNVPGGVWTQGFDITYDPQKIKEEEVLEVFVVPHSHNDPGW
;
A
#
# COMPACT_ATOMS: atom_id res chain seq x y z
N MET A 1 -83.50 -50.43 9.13
CA MET A 1 -82.26 -50.27 9.93
C MET A 1 -81.09 -50.79 9.10
N ILE A 2 -80.23 -49.93 8.57
CA ILE A 2 -79.03 -50.33 7.82
C ILE A 2 -77.81 -49.90 8.63
N LYS A 3 -76.99 -50.87 9.07
CA LYS A 3 -75.67 -50.65 9.67
C LYS A 3 -74.65 -50.58 8.54
N VAL A 4 -73.90 -49.47 8.46
CA VAL A 4 -72.73 -49.33 7.59
C VAL A 4 -71.48 -49.53 8.46
N VAL A 5 -70.70 -50.58 8.16
CA VAL A 5 -69.37 -50.82 8.73
C VAL A 5 -68.35 -50.16 7.81
N ARG A 6 -67.54 -49.23 8.34
CA ARG A 6 -66.40 -48.64 7.63
C ARG A 6 -65.13 -49.43 7.96
N SER A 7 -64.47 -49.93 6.93
CA SER A 7 -63.15 -50.58 6.98
C SER A 7 -62.05 -49.53 6.83
N TYR A 8 -61.05 -49.52 7.72
CA TYR A 8 -59.87 -48.66 7.64
C TYR A 8 -58.75 -49.37 6.89
N ARG A 9 -58.30 -48.79 5.78
CA ARG A 9 -57.14 -49.26 5.00
C ARG A 9 -55.92 -48.40 5.36
N THR A 10 -54.89 -49.04 5.91
CA THR A 10 -53.60 -48.41 6.25
C THR A 10 -52.73 -48.24 4.98
N SER A 11 -52.29 -47.01 4.69
CA SER A 11 -51.34 -46.71 3.60
C SER A 11 -49.89 -46.77 4.10
N ARG A 12 -49.01 -47.41 3.33
CA ARG A 12 -47.55 -47.44 3.56
C ARG A 12 -46.90 -46.13 3.11
N PRO A 13 -45.85 -45.63 3.78
CA PRO A 13 -45.19 -44.38 3.39
C PRO A 13 -44.31 -44.59 2.15
N VAL A 14 -44.47 -43.73 1.15
CA VAL A 14 -43.59 -43.64 -0.01
C VAL A 14 -42.46 -42.67 0.36
N VAL A 15 -41.22 -43.16 0.38
CA VAL A 15 -40.05 -42.33 0.72
C VAL A 15 -39.69 -41.50 -0.50
N ASN A 16 -39.83 -40.17 -0.40
CA ASN A 16 -39.47 -39.23 -1.46
C ASN A 16 -37.94 -39.13 -1.57
N HIS A 17 -37.36 -39.78 -2.57
CA HIS A 17 -35.91 -39.74 -2.86
C HIS A 17 -35.34 -38.32 -2.99
N PHE A 18 -36.14 -37.34 -3.44
CA PHE A 18 -35.74 -35.93 -3.50
C PHE A 18 -35.41 -35.32 -2.13
N VAL A 19 -36.11 -35.74 -1.08
CA VAL A 19 -35.87 -35.26 0.29
C VAL A 19 -34.55 -35.82 0.83
N LEU A 20 -34.26 -37.09 0.55
CA LEU A 20 -32.99 -37.72 0.95
C LEU A 20 -31.78 -37.08 0.25
N LEU A 21 -31.91 -36.74 -1.03
CA LEU A 21 -30.86 -36.04 -1.77
C LEU A 21 -30.61 -34.62 -1.24
N GLY A 22 -31.68 -33.90 -0.90
CA GLY A 22 -31.58 -32.55 -0.31
C GLY A 22 -30.89 -32.55 1.06
N VAL A 23 -31.25 -33.50 1.94
CA VAL A 23 -30.61 -33.64 3.26
C VAL A 23 -29.13 -34.05 3.12
N GLY A 24 -28.81 -34.94 2.17
CA GLY A 24 -27.45 -35.34 1.88
C GLY A 24 -26.55 -34.17 1.47
N LEU A 25 -27.02 -33.32 0.55
CA LEU A 25 -26.29 -32.12 0.13
C LEU A 25 -26.08 -31.12 1.28
N PHE A 26 -27.09 -30.94 2.13
CA PHE A 26 -27.00 -30.03 3.28
C PHE A 26 -25.98 -30.52 4.32
N VAL A 27 -25.88 -31.82 4.57
CA VAL A 27 -24.87 -32.37 5.48
C VAL A 27 -23.46 -32.24 4.89
N LEU A 28 -23.33 -32.41 3.57
CA LEU A 28 -22.04 -32.33 2.87
C LEU A 28 -21.48 -30.90 2.87
N THR A 29 -22.33 -29.88 2.70
CA THR A 29 -21.91 -28.48 2.83
C THR A 29 -21.48 -28.15 4.25
N LEU A 30 -22.25 -28.57 5.27
CA LEU A 30 -21.85 -28.39 6.67
C LEU A 30 -20.50 -29.04 6.97
N PHE A 31 -20.22 -30.22 6.44
CA PHE A 31 -18.94 -30.89 6.67
C PHE A 31 -17.76 -30.14 6.04
N ILE A 32 -17.93 -29.56 4.84
CA ILE A 32 -16.89 -28.77 4.17
C ILE A 32 -16.61 -27.46 4.95
N PHE A 33 -17.64 -26.82 5.48
CA PHE A 33 -17.49 -25.55 6.23
C PHE A 33 -17.00 -25.75 7.68
N TYR A 34 -17.31 -26.88 8.32
CA TYR A 34 -16.93 -27.16 9.70
C TYR A 34 -15.69 -28.08 9.86
N ALA A 35 -15.12 -28.60 8.76
CA ALA A 35 -13.86 -29.33 8.83
C ALA A 35 -12.70 -28.36 9.17
N PRO A 36 -11.98 -28.56 10.29
CA PRO A 36 -10.91 -27.66 10.70
C PRO A 36 -9.73 -27.76 9.73
N ARG A 37 -9.43 -26.66 9.02
CA ARG A 37 -8.18 -26.52 8.26
C ARG A 37 -7.02 -26.28 9.22
N ASN A 38 -6.47 -27.37 9.77
CA ASN A 38 -5.23 -27.30 10.53
C ASN A 38 -4.03 -27.28 9.58
N GLN A 39 -3.52 -26.08 9.31
CA GLN A 39 -2.17 -25.92 8.80
C GLN A 39 -1.48 -24.75 9.50
N SER A 40 -0.89 -25.04 10.65
CA SER A 40 0.06 -24.15 11.32
C SER A 40 1.48 -24.45 10.81
N PRO A 41 2.24 -23.46 10.31
CA PRO A 41 3.64 -23.65 9.98
C PRO A 41 4.49 -23.76 11.26
N LYS A 42 5.45 -24.68 11.29
CA LYS A 42 6.38 -24.85 12.41
C LYS A 42 7.46 -23.75 12.38
N PRO A 43 7.87 -23.18 13.52
CA PRO A 43 8.92 -22.16 13.54
C PRO A 43 10.33 -22.76 13.38
N LEU A 44 11.18 -22.06 12.62
CA LEU A 44 12.60 -22.36 12.46
C LEU A 44 13.40 -21.92 13.70
N ARG A 45 14.24 -22.83 14.21
CA ARG A 45 15.09 -22.63 15.40
C ARG A 45 16.36 -21.85 15.01
N SER A 46 16.57 -20.69 15.61
CA SER A 46 17.79 -19.87 15.46
C SER A 46 18.88 -20.30 16.45
N SER A 47 20.11 -20.47 15.95
CA SER A 47 21.31 -20.74 16.76
C SER A 47 21.94 -19.42 17.21
N ARG A 48 22.19 -19.26 18.52
CA ARG A 48 22.96 -18.13 19.06
C ARG A 48 24.46 -18.39 18.93
N VAL A 49 25.18 -17.41 18.37
CA VAL A 49 26.66 -17.33 18.44
C VAL A 49 27.05 -16.58 19.71
N ASN A 50 28.06 -17.07 20.42
CA ASN A 50 28.58 -16.47 21.64
C ASN A 50 29.80 -15.59 21.29
N LEU A 51 29.73 -14.29 21.59
CA LEU A 51 30.81 -13.33 21.37
C LEU A 51 31.39 -12.94 22.72
N ASN A 52 32.52 -13.54 23.07
CA ASN A 52 33.44 -12.99 24.06
C ASN A 52 34.83 -13.58 23.80
N LYS A 53 35.66 -12.84 23.07
CA LYS A 53 37.11 -12.98 23.20
C LYS A 53 37.84 -11.70 22.80
N ASP A 54 38.79 -11.38 23.66
CA ASP A 54 40.01 -10.63 23.42
C ASP A 54 39.97 -9.10 23.58
N HIS A 55 40.35 -8.66 24.78
CA HIS A 55 40.95 -7.35 25.03
C HIS A 55 42.45 -7.52 25.34
N GLY A 56 43.30 -6.86 24.56
CA GLY A 56 44.65 -6.47 24.99
C GLY A 56 45.74 -6.62 23.93
N ASN A 57 46.12 -5.51 23.24
CA ASN A 57 47.49 -4.96 23.27
C ASN A 57 47.70 -3.74 22.31
N ILE A 58 48.23 -2.65 22.91
CA ILE A 58 49.32 -1.76 22.44
C ILE A 58 49.02 -0.62 21.42
N GLN A 59 49.00 0.60 21.96
CA GLN A 59 48.71 1.91 21.36
C GLN A 59 49.81 2.54 20.46
N THR A 60 50.94 1.89 20.19
CA THR A 60 52.01 2.47 19.34
C THR A 60 52.01 1.96 17.89
N ILE A 61 51.23 0.93 17.57
CA ILE A 61 50.94 0.49 16.19
C ILE A 61 49.68 1.19 15.66
N GLN A 62 48.78 1.60 16.56
CA GLN A 62 47.53 2.29 16.23
C GLN A 62 47.82 3.61 15.53
N THR A 63 48.72 4.45 16.03
CA THR A 63 48.94 5.80 15.47
C THR A 63 49.41 5.82 14.01
N GLY A 64 50.25 4.86 13.58
CA GLY A 64 50.67 4.75 12.18
C GLY A 64 49.54 4.24 11.26
N ASN A 65 48.75 3.29 11.77
CA ASN A 65 47.58 2.77 11.06
C ASN A 65 46.47 3.82 10.96
N ASP A 66 46.25 4.59 12.03
CA ASP A 66 45.27 5.67 12.12
C ASP A 66 45.65 6.82 11.17
N VAL A 67 46.93 7.18 11.07
CA VAL A 67 47.40 8.20 10.10
C VAL A 67 47.23 7.71 8.66
N ASN A 68 47.51 6.45 8.38
CA ASN A 68 47.30 5.87 7.05
C ASN A 68 45.80 5.78 6.70
N GLN A 69 44.96 5.43 7.67
CA GLN A 69 43.50 5.39 7.52
C GLN A 69 42.93 6.80 7.28
N LEU A 70 43.34 7.79 8.08
CA LEU A 70 42.95 9.18 7.89
C LEU A 70 43.42 9.71 6.52
N LYS A 71 44.62 9.34 6.07
CA LYS A 71 45.12 9.70 4.74
C LYS A 71 44.27 9.09 3.62
N GLN A 72 43.86 7.83 3.75
CA GLN A 72 42.95 7.19 2.79
C GLN A 72 41.57 7.85 2.79
N GLN A 73 41.04 8.19 3.97
CA GLN A 73 39.75 8.91 4.07
C GLN A 73 39.80 10.27 3.40
N ILE A 74 40.88 11.05 3.62
CA ILE A 74 41.07 12.35 2.96
C ILE A 74 41.18 12.17 1.44
N GLN A 75 41.88 11.14 0.96
CA GLN A 75 41.98 10.85 -0.47
C GLN A 75 40.63 10.49 -1.09
N ASN A 76 39.84 9.64 -0.44
CA ASN A 76 38.50 9.28 -0.92
C ASN A 76 37.57 10.49 -0.93
N LEU A 77 37.54 11.27 0.15
CA LEU A 77 36.72 12.50 0.21
C LEU A 77 37.16 13.53 -0.84
N THR A 78 38.46 13.62 -1.14
CA THR A 78 38.96 14.50 -2.19
C THR A 78 38.50 14.03 -3.57
N LEU A 79 38.45 12.72 -3.81
CA LEU A 79 37.98 12.13 -5.05
C LEU A 79 36.47 12.33 -5.22
N GLU A 80 35.67 12.07 -4.18
CA GLU A 80 34.23 12.33 -4.16
C GLU A 80 33.92 13.82 -4.41
N LEU A 81 34.65 14.72 -3.77
CA LEU A 81 34.52 16.16 -4.00
C LEU A 81 34.93 16.59 -5.41
N MET A 82 35.86 15.88 -6.07
CA MET A 82 36.23 16.15 -7.46
C MET A 82 35.14 15.68 -8.43
N GLU A 83 34.53 14.52 -8.17
CA GLU A 83 33.41 13.99 -8.95
C GLU A 83 32.17 14.89 -8.82
N GLU A 84 31.83 15.32 -7.60
CA GLU A 84 30.74 16.29 -7.38
C GLU A 84 31.00 17.61 -8.11
N ARG A 85 32.26 18.08 -8.15
CA ARG A 85 32.61 19.32 -8.87
C ARG A 85 32.45 19.18 -10.37
N GLU A 86 32.82 18.04 -10.96
CA GLU A 86 32.65 17.78 -12.39
C GLU A 86 31.17 17.77 -12.77
N LEU A 87 30.33 17.10 -11.98
CA LEU A 87 28.88 17.07 -12.18
C LEU A 87 28.25 18.47 -12.04
N VAL A 88 28.74 19.30 -11.11
CA VAL A 88 28.26 20.68 -10.93
C VAL A 88 28.61 21.56 -12.12
N GLU A 89 29.78 21.40 -12.73
CA GLU A 89 30.14 22.16 -13.94
C GLU A 89 29.29 21.75 -15.14
N GLU A 90 29.04 20.44 -15.33
CA GLU A 90 28.10 19.99 -16.37
C GLU A 90 26.69 20.55 -16.15
N LEU A 91 26.20 20.55 -14.90
CA LEU A 91 24.91 21.13 -14.54
C LEU A 91 24.84 22.63 -14.83
N LYS A 92 25.89 23.40 -14.52
CA LYS A 92 25.94 24.83 -14.81
C LYS A 92 25.89 25.11 -16.32
N GLU A 93 26.60 24.34 -17.12
CA GLU A 93 26.56 24.46 -18.58
C GLU A 93 25.15 24.18 -19.11
N THR A 94 24.48 23.12 -18.62
CA THR A 94 23.10 22.82 -19.04
C THR A 94 22.10 23.92 -18.64
N ILE A 95 22.30 24.57 -17.49
CA ILE A 95 21.44 25.67 -17.04
C ILE A 95 21.69 26.93 -17.88
N ALA A 96 22.95 27.25 -18.21
CA ALA A 96 23.28 28.38 -19.07
C ALA A 96 22.62 28.26 -20.46
N GLU A 97 22.62 27.05 -21.06
CA GLU A 97 21.91 26.78 -22.31
C GLU A 97 20.37 26.91 -22.19
N LEU A 98 19.81 26.62 -21.01
CA LEU A 98 18.37 26.77 -20.74
C LEU A 98 17.97 28.24 -20.53
N GLU A 99 18.83 29.03 -19.89
CA GLU A 99 18.59 30.46 -19.68
C GLU A 99 18.59 31.24 -21.01
N GLU A 100 19.44 30.88 -21.96
CA GLU A 100 19.47 31.47 -23.31
C GLU A 100 18.19 31.17 -24.11
N LYS A 101 17.60 29.97 -23.94
CA LYS A 101 16.39 29.52 -24.68
C LYS A 101 15.06 29.92 -24.03
N LYS A 102 15.09 30.65 -22.91
CA LYS A 102 13.91 31.05 -22.13
C LYS A 102 12.96 32.00 -22.88
N SER A 103 13.40 32.63 -23.98
CA SER A 103 12.70 33.77 -24.58
C SER A 103 11.49 33.44 -25.46
N GLU A 104 11.26 32.20 -25.91
CA GLU A 104 10.15 31.91 -26.84
C GLU A 104 9.07 30.96 -26.29
N ASN A 105 9.38 29.98 -25.44
CA ASN A 105 8.42 28.94 -25.00
C ASN A 105 8.31 28.74 -23.47
N GLY A 106 8.88 29.64 -22.67
CA GLY A 106 8.94 29.50 -21.21
C GLY A 106 9.87 28.37 -20.74
N PHE A 107 10.21 28.38 -19.45
CA PHE A 107 11.21 27.47 -18.85
C PHE A 107 10.86 25.98 -19.01
N VAL A 108 9.58 25.62 -18.89
CA VAL A 108 9.09 24.24 -19.02
C VAL A 108 9.20 23.73 -20.47
N GLY A 109 8.97 24.59 -21.46
CA GLY A 109 9.10 24.24 -22.88
C GLY A 109 10.56 24.01 -23.29
N ALA A 110 11.45 24.93 -22.90
CA ALA A 110 12.88 24.82 -23.19
C ALA A 110 13.52 23.58 -22.54
N PHE A 111 13.10 23.24 -21.31
CA PHE A 111 13.57 22.04 -20.60
C PHE A 111 13.11 20.74 -21.29
N SER A 112 11.86 20.69 -21.76
CA SER A 112 11.32 19.56 -22.53
C SER A 112 12.09 19.32 -23.85
N ASP A 113 12.42 20.40 -24.57
CA ASP A 113 13.13 20.32 -25.84
C ASP A 113 14.61 19.92 -25.65
N LEU A 114 15.24 20.36 -24.57
CA LEU A 114 16.61 19.94 -24.23
C LEU A 114 16.66 18.46 -23.80
N LEU A 115 15.68 18.00 -23.00
CA LEU A 115 15.58 16.60 -22.58
C LEU A 115 15.40 15.66 -23.76
N SER A 116 14.49 16.01 -24.68
CA SER A 116 14.23 15.22 -25.87
C SER A 116 15.44 15.15 -26.81
N LYS A 117 16.26 16.21 -26.85
CA LYS A 117 17.49 16.26 -27.64
C LYS A 117 18.67 15.50 -27.00
N LYS A 118 18.88 15.59 -25.69
CA LYS A 118 20.03 14.93 -25.00
C LYS A 118 19.76 13.46 -24.66
N LEU A 119 18.49 13.08 -24.44
CA LEU A 119 18.11 11.68 -24.14
C LEU A 119 17.57 10.92 -25.35
N GLY A 120 17.42 11.57 -26.52
CA GLY A 120 16.87 10.93 -27.72
C GLY A 120 15.44 10.42 -27.53
N ILE A 121 14.72 10.90 -26.50
CA ILE A 121 13.32 10.55 -26.23
C ILE A 121 12.46 11.40 -27.17
N GLY A 122 12.54 11.06 -28.46
CA GLY A 122 11.63 11.55 -29.47
C GLY A 122 10.22 11.04 -29.16
N LYS A 123 9.25 11.94 -29.24
CA LYS A 123 7.82 11.64 -29.13
C LYS A 123 7.41 10.65 -30.21
N ASN A 124 7.47 9.36 -29.91
CA ASN A 124 6.67 8.30 -30.53
C ASN A 124 6.56 7.18 -29.49
N LEU A 125 5.46 7.20 -28.74
CA LEU A 125 5.07 6.12 -27.84
C LEU A 125 3.64 5.72 -28.17
N GLU A 126 3.45 5.34 -29.43
CA GLU A 126 2.43 4.38 -29.83
C GLU A 126 3.18 3.15 -30.35
N ASP A 127 3.76 2.39 -29.42
CA ASP A 127 4.19 1.01 -29.68
C ASP A 127 3.26 0.10 -28.90
N GLU A 128 2.13 -0.23 -29.51
CA GLU A 128 1.35 -1.42 -29.17
C GLU A 128 2.17 -2.65 -29.57
N ASN A 129 3.08 -3.08 -28.70
CA ASN A 129 3.55 -4.45 -28.49
C ASN A 129 4.97 -4.45 -27.93
N SER A 130 5.12 -4.00 -26.69
CA SER A 130 6.37 -4.17 -25.95
C SER A 130 6.07 -4.88 -24.64
N ASN A 131 6.65 -6.06 -24.45
CA ASN A 131 6.76 -6.75 -23.15
C ASN A 131 7.73 -6.00 -22.23
N VAL A 132 7.59 -4.67 -22.17
CA VAL A 132 8.40 -3.76 -21.39
C VAL A 132 7.59 -3.46 -20.15
N CYS A 133 8.17 -3.76 -18.98
CA CYS A 133 7.62 -3.36 -17.70
C CYS A 133 7.25 -1.89 -17.80
N SER A 134 6.00 -1.54 -17.46
CA SER A 134 5.54 -0.17 -17.38
C SER A 134 6.29 0.52 -16.24
N ALA A 135 7.56 0.86 -16.47
CA ALA A 135 8.34 1.74 -15.62
C ALA A 135 7.50 3.01 -15.54
N LYS A 136 6.94 3.27 -14.34
CA LYS A 136 5.95 4.32 -14.02
C LYS A 136 6.12 5.55 -14.92
N LYS A 137 5.58 5.50 -16.13
CA LYS A 137 5.53 6.62 -17.05
C LYS A 137 4.49 7.53 -16.42
N PHE A 138 4.95 8.48 -15.62
CA PHE A 138 4.18 9.55 -14.99
C PHE A 138 2.69 9.21 -14.90
N TYR A 139 2.37 8.17 -14.14
CA TYR A 139 0.99 7.83 -13.88
C TYR A 139 0.47 8.93 -12.97
N SER A 140 -0.06 10.00 -13.57
CA SER A 140 -1.06 10.83 -12.92
C SER A 140 -2.27 9.92 -12.74
N SER A 141 -2.27 9.13 -11.67
CA SER A 141 -3.39 8.30 -11.29
C SER A 141 -4.61 9.20 -11.19
N LYS A 142 -5.57 9.02 -12.10
CA LYS A 142 -6.85 9.74 -12.04
C LYS A 142 -7.56 9.27 -10.77
N SER A 143 -7.49 10.10 -9.75
CA SER A 143 -8.14 9.92 -8.46
C SER A 143 -8.95 11.18 -8.21
N ASP A 144 -10.15 11.02 -7.66
CA ASP A 144 -10.98 12.16 -7.30
C ASP A 144 -10.29 13.00 -6.22
N ILE A 145 -9.58 12.33 -5.31
CA ILE A 145 -8.79 12.94 -4.25
C ILE A 145 -7.34 12.48 -4.39
N GLN A 146 -6.46 13.43 -4.68
CA GLN A 146 -5.02 13.25 -4.64
C GLN A 146 -4.50 13.95 -3.37
N MET A 147 -3.89 13.19 -2.45
CA MET A 147 -3.58 13.70 -1.10
C MET A 147 -2.59 14.87 -1.09
N LEU A 148 -1.61 14.93 -2.01
CA LEU A 148 -0.67 16.06 -2.07
C LEU A 148 -1.41 17.36 -2.42
N LYS A 149 -2.31 17.31 -3.42
CA LYS A 149 -3.20 18.40 -3.81
C LYS A 149 -4.17 18.77 -2.69
N ALA A 150 -4.68 17.80 -1.93
CA ALA A 150 -5.51 18.08 -0.76
C ALA A 150 -4.73 18.86 0.31
N TYR A 151 -3.48 18.47 0.56
CA TYR A 151 -2.59 19.18 1.50
C TYR A 151 -2.29 20.62 1.05
N GLU A 152 -2.16 20.87 -0.24
CA GLU A 152 -1.99 22.24 -0.76
C GLU A 152 -3.23 23.13 -0.59
N GLN A 153 -4.42 22.54 -0.43
CA GLN A 153 -5.70 23.25 -0.40
C GLN A 153 -6.30 23.40 1.00
N ILE A 154 -6.02 22.48 1.92
CA ILE A 154 -6.58 22.48 3.27
C ILE A 154 -5.83 23.52 4.12
N PRO A 155 -6.52 24.43 4.84
CA PRO A 155 -5.86 25.47 5.65
C PRO A 155 -5.27 24.95 6.98
N PHE A 156 -5.70 23.76 7.43
CA PHE A 156 -5.28 23.12 8.68
C PHE A 156 -5.54 23.95 9.95
N ASP A 157 -6.55 24.82 9.93
CA ASP A 157 -6.96 25.58 11.11
C ASP A 157 -7.50 24.66 12.21
N ASN A 158 -7.14 24.93 13.47
CA ASN A 158 -7.61 24.20 14.66
C ASN A 158 -8.74 24.96 15.37
N VAL A 159 -9.85 25.19 14.66
CA VAL A 159 -11.02 25.90 15.19
C VAL A 159 -11.84 24.96 16.10
N PRO A 160 -12.37 25.41 17.24
CA PRO A 160 -13.22 24.58 18.09
C PRO A 160 -14.58 24.28 17.42
N GLY A 161 -14.87 22.99 17.18
CA GLY A 161 -16.08 22.52 16.51
C GLY A 161 -17.32 22.29 17.40
N GLY A 162 -17.26 22.61 18.70
CA GLY A 162 -18.33 22.35 19.67
C GLY A 162 -18.18 21.00 20.35
N VAL A 163 -19.27 20.21 20.44
CA VAL A 163 -19.25 18.86 21.06
C VAL A 163 -18.33 17.91 20.29
N TRP A 164 -18.33 18.00 18.96
CA TRP A 164 -17.31 17.39 18.12
C TRP A 164 -16.18 18.39 17.89
N THR A 165 -15.15 18.32 18.72
CA THR A 165 -14.12 19.38 18.86
C THR A 165 -13.34 19.71 17.60
N GLN A 166 -13.13 18.75 16.70
CA GLN A 166 -12.38 18.90 15.45
C GLN A 166 -13.27 18.90 14.21
N GLY A 167 -14.59 19.01 14.39
CA GLY A 167 -15.55 19.01 13.29
C GLY A 167 -16.46 20.22 13.35
N PHE A 168 -17.74 19.97 13.10
CA PHE A 168 -18.79 20.98 13.10
C PHE A 168 -20.11 20.35 13.54
N ASP A 169 -21.12 21.20 13.79
CA ASP A 169 -22.45 20.73 14.20
C ASP A 169 -23.15 20.00 13.03
N ILE A 170 -23.41 18.71 13.21
CA ILE A 170 -24.02 17.86 12.18
C ILE A 170 -25.54 17.92 12.31
N THR A 171 -26.20 18.50 11.30
CA THR A 171 -27.66 18.53 11.19
C THR A 171 -28.17 17.60 10.11
N TYR A 172 -29.31 16.96 10.34
CA TYR A 172 -30.01 16.15 9.35
C TYR A 172 -31.50 16.48 9.32
N ASP A 173 -32.15 16.30 8.17
CA ASP A 173 -33.59 16.52 8.01
C ASP A 173 -34.36 15.23 8.34
N PRO A 174 -35.16 15.22 9.44
CA PRO A 174 -35.91 14.03 9.83
C PRO A 174 -36.99 13.61 8.83
N GLN A 175 -37.48 14.50 7.97
CA GLN A 175 -38.46 14.12 6.95
C GLN A 175 -37.76 13.49 5.75
N LYS A 176 -36.64 14.06 5.31
CA LYS A 176 -35.84 13.49 4.22
C LYS A 176 -35.37 12.06 4.53
N ILE A 177 -34.93 11.80 5.76
CA ILE A 177 -34.50 10.45 6.17
C ILE A 177 -35.62 9.42 6.07
N LYS A 178 -36.89 9.80 6.26
CA LYS A 178 -38.03 8.87 6.14
C LYS A 178 -38.31 8.47 4.70
N GLU A 179 -37.89 9.29 3.73
CA GLU A 179 -38.03 9.02 2.30
C GLU A 179 -36.87 8.16 1.76
N GLU A 180 -35.74 8.15 2.46
CA GLU A 180 -34.56 7.35 2.13
C GLU A 180 -34.73 5.88 2.59
N GLU A 181 -33.87 4.99 2.07
CA GLU A 181 -33.83 3.59 2.51
C GLU A 181 -33.49 3.49 4.01
N VAL A 182 -33.97 2.43 4.67
CA VAL A 182 -33.75 2.23 6.10
C VAL A 182 -32.26 2.15 6.39
N LEU A 183 -31.77 3.02 7.28
CA LEU A 183 -30.39 3.01 7.72
C LEU A 183 -30.09 1.71 8.49
N GLU A 184 -29.27 0.86 7.89
CA GLU A 184 -28.77 -0.36 8.52
C GLU A 184 -27.61 -0.04 9.47
N VAL A 185 -27.79 -0.31 10.76
CA VAL A 185 -26.79 -0.02 11.80
C VAL A 185 -26.18 -1.31 12.34
N PHE A 186 -24.88 -1.48 12.11
CA PHE A 186 -24.09 -2.59 12.67
C PHE A 186 -23.28 -2.11 13.87
N VAL A 187 -23.59 -2.63 15.06
CA VAL A 187 -22.79 -2.38 16.27
C VAL A 187 -21.68 -3.42 16.32
N VAL A 188 -20.43 -2.98 16.16
CA VAL A 188 -19.26 -3.86 16.10
C VAL A 188 -18.55 -3.88 17.46
N PRO A 189 -18.72 -4.93 18.28
CA PRO A 189 -17.91 -5.09 19.49
C PRO A 189 -16.46 -5.36 19.11
N HIS A 190 -15.52 -4.66 19.75
CA HIS A 190 -14.08 -4.84 19.53
C HIS A 190 -13.31 -4.74 20.85
N SER A 191 -12.13 -5.37 20.88
CA SER A 191 -11.14 -5.29 21.96
C SER A 191 -9.78 -5.09 21.32
N HIS A 192 -9.16 -3.94 21.59
CA HIS A 192 -7.79 -3.68 21.17
C HIS A 192 -6.85 -4.35 22.18
N ASN A 193 -6.00 -5.27 21.71
CA ASN A 193 -5.07 -5.99 22.57
C ASN A 193 -3.67 -5.90 21.98
N ASP A 194 -2.95 -4.89 22.45
CA ASP A 194 -1.63 -4.62 21.96
C ASP A 194 -0.62 -5.65 22.48
N PRO A 195 0.17 -6.29 21.60
CA PRO A 195 1.28 -7.14 22.02
C PRO A 195 2.48 -6.27 22.45
N GLY A 196 2.26 -5.46 23.50
CA GLY A 196 3.22 -4.48 24.02
C GLY A 196 2.97 -3.05 23.56
N TRP A 197 1.76 -2.51 23.84
CA TRP A 197 1.24 -1.23 23.33
C TRP A 197 1.21 -1.09 21.80
#